data_AF-A0A956VMW5-F1
#
_entry.id   AF-A0A956VMW5-F1
#
_cell.length_a   1.000
_cell.length_b   1.000
_cell.length_c   1.000
_cell.angle_alpha   90.00
_cell.angle_beta   90.00
_cell.angle_gamma   90.00
#
_symmetry.space_group_name_H-M   'P 1'
#
loop_
_entity.id
_entity.type
_entity.pdbx_description
1 polymer ?
#
loop_
_entity_poly.entity_id
_entity_poly.type
_entity_poly.pdbx_seq_one_letter_code
_entity_poly.pdbx_strand_id
1 'polypeptide(L)'
;GFMAVRLLVERAVSAWVVRCTFACQEPFPILRDRLSKEWEPAGQLSRDERTWRLFQVAQLVGLGAAELDRLSAVELSTLVDFLNKYGDQEIRRLLHLAFERTFHNGVLAALASHRSEPVPIPNAQVVFCLDEREESMRRHLEEVSPEVETVGYAGFYGVAMYYKGLDDAHARPLSPVGIRPKHEVTEMPLGDVQTHVFWRRLLHQRLALSRESITGGGTTLVRGTVFTALAGSVMAIPLVFRVLFPRLTARAHRRARSLLRPHPTTELSVDRVSRRISSIGELSGFSIEEMAAIVARVLQEMGIAHRLAPLVVVLGHGSTSLNNPHESAHDCGACGGGRGGPNARAFAYMANNPGVRTLVAAAGTPIPPSTWFIGGEHNTCDDSIELFDLAVAPEWACEQLEVLKPALERARARNAHERCRHFESFPDWLSESLALAHVEGRSNDLAQPRPEYGHATNALCVIGRRTLTRGLFLD
;
A
#
# COMPACT_ATOMS: atom_id res chain seq x y z
N GLY A 1 -11.90 -5.89 -7.50
CA GLY A 1 -11.27 -6.45 -8.72
C GLY A 1 -12.14 -7.48 -9.45
N PHE A 2 -12.52 -8.58 -8.78
CA PHE A 2 -13.17 -9.72 -9.45
C PHE A 2 -14.54 -9.44 -10.09
N MET A 3 -15.36 -8.52 -9.54
CA MET A 3 -16.67 -8.23 -10.11
C MET A 3 -16.58 -7.55 -11.49
N ALA A 4 -15.71 -6.55 -11.66
CA ALA A 4 -15.56 -5.88 -12.95
C ALA A 4 -15.04 -6.84 -14.04
N VAL A 5 -14.03 -7.66 -13.70
CA VAL A 5 -13.51 -8.70 -14.61
C VAL A 5 -14.59 -9.73 -14.92
N ARG A 6 -15.31 -10.21 -13.90
CA ARG A 6 -16.43 -11.15 -14.08
C ARG A 6 -17.52 -10.57 -14.98
N LEU A 7 -17.96 -9.34 -14.76
CA LEU A 7 -18.98 -8.67 -15.58
C LEU A 7 -18.52 -8.47 -17.03
N LEU A 8 -17.23 -8.15 -17.25
CA LEU A 8 -16.65 -8.08 -18.59
C LEU A 8 -16.63 -9.45 -19.29
N VAL A 9 -16.25 -10.51 -18.56
CA VAL A 9 -16.24 -11.88 -19.07
C VAL A 9 -17.66 -12.36 -19.35
N GLU A 10 -18.60 -12.18 -18.41
CA GLU A 10 -20.01 -12.53 -18.59
C GLU A 10 -20.59 -11.81 -19.80
N ARG A 11 -20.35 -10.51 -19.96
CA ARG A 11 -20.75 -9.76 -21.17
C ARG A 11 -20.15 -10.35 -22.44
N ALA A 12 -18.86 -10.69 -22.45
CA ALA A 12 -18.19 -11.27 -23.62
C ALA A 12 -18.76 -12.66 -23.97
N VAL A 13 -19.00 -13.50 -22.96
CA VAL A 13 -19.62 -14.83 -23.09
C VAL A 13 -21.05 -14.69 -23.60
N SER A 14 -21.89 -13.83 -23.02
CA SER A 14 -23.26 -13.60 -23.50
C SER A 14 -23.28 -13.13 -24.95
N ALA A 15 -22.38 -12.20 -25.33
CA ALA A 15 -22.27 -11.76 -26.72
C ALA A 15 -21.82 -12.88 -27.67
N TRP A 16 -20.96 -13.80 -27.22
CA TRP A 16 -20.53 -14.95 -28.00
C TRP A 16 -21.67 -15.98 -28.17
N VAL A 17 -22.37 -16.33 -27.08
CA VAL A 17 -23.54 -17.24 -27.11
C VAL A 17 -24.61 -16.72 -28.05
N VAL A 18 -24.92 -15.42 -27.98
CA VAL A 18 -25.90 -14.78 -28.88
C VAL A 18 -25.55 -14.99 -30.36
N ARG A 19 -24.28 -14.73 -30.72
CA ARG A 19 -23.80 -14.86 -32.10
C ARG A 19 -23.82 -16.32 -32.57
N CYS A 20 -23.39 -17.25 -31.73
CA CYS A 20 -23.25 -18.66 -32.10
C CYS A 20 -24.59 -19.41 -32.10
N THR A 21 -25.49 -19.12 -31.15
CA THR A 21 -26.74 -19.87 -30.98
C THR A 21 -27.89 -19.28 -31.79
N PHE A 22 -28.00 -17.95 -31.88
CA PHE A 22 -29.14 -17.29 -32.52
C PHE A 22 -28.82 -16.64 -33.86
N ALA A 23 -27.58 -16.81 -34.37
CA ALA A 23 -27.08 -16.17 -35.60
C ALA A 23 -27.30 -14.64 -35.65
N CYS A 24 -27.45 -14.00 -34.48
CA CYS A 24 -27.74 -12.59 -34.37
C CYS A 24 -26.44 -11.78 -34.46
N GLN A 25 -26.31 -10.95 -35.49
CA GLN A 25 -25.15 -10.05 -35.67
C GLN A 25 -25.32 -8.69 -34.97
N GLU A 26 -26.44 -8.46 -34.31
CA GLU A 26 -26.72 -7.21 -33.62
C GLU A 26 -25.75 -7.00 -32.43
N PRO A 27 -25.21 -5.79 -32.22
CA PRO A 27 -24.40 -5.49 -31.06
C PRO A 27 -25.14 -5.82 -29.75
N PHE A 28 -24.48 -6.56 -28.86
CA PHE A 28 -25.07 -7.01 -27.58
C PHE A 28 -25.80 -5.91 -26.77
N PRO A 29 -25.32 -4.66 -26.68
CA PRO A 29 -26.07 -3.60 -25.97
C PRO A 29 -27.45 -3.29 -26.57
N ILE A 30 -27.57 -3.33 -27.90
CA ILE A 30 -28.82 -3.07 -28.63
C ILE A 30 -29.76 -4.25 -28.47
N LEU A 31 -29.25 -5.47 -28.66
CA LEU A 31 -30.03 -6.69 -28.44
C LEU A 31 -30.54 -6.77 -27.00
N ARG A 32 -29.70 -6.49 -26.01
CA ARG A 32 -30.09 -6.45 -24.59
C ARG A 32 -31.19 -5.43 -24.35
N ASP A 33 -31.10 -4.22 -24.92
CA ASP A 33 -32.12 -3.18 -24.77
C ASP A 33 -33.46 -3.62 -25.39
N ARG A 34 -33.45 -4.18 -26.61
CA ARG A 34 -34.65 -4.74 -27.24
C ARG A 34 -35.25 -5.89 -26.41
N LEU A 35 -34.43 -6.89 -26.07
CA LEU A 35 -34.88 -8.03 -25.26
C LEU A 35 -35.38 -7.59 -23.89
N SER A 36 -34.78 -6.57 -23.26
CA SER A 36 -35.26 -6.06 -21.97
C SER A 36 -36.63 -5.39 -22.05
N LYS A 37 -37.03 -4.92 -23.24
CA LYS A 37 -38.37 -4.36 -23.50
C LYS A 37 -39.39 -5.44 -23.86
N GLU A 38 -38.94 -6.53 -24.48
CA GLU A 38 -39.75 -7.72 -24.81
C GLU A 38 -39.86 -8.69 -23.62
N TRP A 39 -38.94 -8.60 -22.67
CA TRP A 39 -38.91 -9.40 -21.45
C TRP A 39 -39.94 -8.86 -20.46
N GLU A 40 -41.10 -9.50 -20.39
CA GLU A 40 -42.00 -9.29 -19.26
C GLU A 40 -41.32 -9.79 -17.97
N PRO A 41 -41.21 -8.94 -16.92
CA PRO A 41 -40.71 -9.41 -15.63
C PRO A 41 -41.59 -10.57 -15.14
N ALA A 42 -40.97 -11.58 -14.53
CA ALA A 42 -41.64 -12.78 -14.08
C ALA A 42 -42.90 -12.48 -13.26
N GLY A 43 -44.08 -12.73 -13.83
CA GLY A 43 -45.39 -12.85 -13.18
C GLY A 43 -45.91 -11.63 -12.41
N GLN A 44 -47.24 -11.49 -12.31
CA GLN A 44 -47.82 -10.64 -11.27
C GLN A 44 -47.35 -11.15 -9.90
N LEU A 45 -46.83 -10.25 -9.06
CA LEU A 45 -46.48 -10.57 -7.67
C LEU A 45 -47.67 -11.24 -6.97
N SER A 46 -47.38 -12.28 -6.20
CA SER A 46 -48.36 -12.92 -5.33
C SER A 46 -48.98 -11.91 -4.36
N ARG A 47 -50.14 -12.26 -3.78
CA ARG A 47 -50.78 -11.40 -2.77
C ARG A 47 -49.85 -11.15 -1.58
N ASP A 48 -49.10 -12.16 -1.17
CA ASP A 48 -48.21 -12.10 -0.03
C ASP A 48 -46.98 -11.22 -0.32
N GLU A 49 -46.40 -11.29 -1.52
CA GLU A 49 -45.31 -10.41 -1.94
C GLU A 49 -45.75 -8.94 -2.02
N ARG A 50 -46.95 -8.67 -2.54
CA ARG A 50 -47.52 -7.31 -2.57
C ARG A 50 -47.76 -6.78 -1.16
N THR A 51 -48.33 -7.60 -0.29
CA THR A 51 -48.60 -7.25 1.11
C THR A 51 -47.31 -6.99 1.86
N TRP A 52 -46.28 -7.82 1.66
CA TRP A 52 -44.97 -7.65 2.28
C TRP A 52 -44.27 -6.36 1.82
N ARG A 53 -44.27 -6.07 0.52
CA ARG A 53 -43.69 -4.81 0.00
C ARG A 53 -44.42 -3.58 0.55
N LEU A 54 -45.74 -3.62 0.60
CA LEU A 54 -46.55 -2.54 1.18
C LEU A 54 -46.23 -2.37 2.68
N PHE A 55 -46.11 -3.46 3.42
CA PHE A 55 -45.72 -3.45 4.83
C PHE A 55 -44.34 -2.81 5.03
N GLN A 56 -43.33 -3.22 4.25
CA GLN A 56 -41.98 -2.65 4.33
C GLN A 56 -41.96 -1.14 4.05
N VAL A 57 -42.66 -0.69 3.01
CA VAL A 57 -42.73 0.74 2.68
C VAL A 57 -43.50 1.50 3.74
N ALA A 58 -44.62 0.96 4.24
CA ALA A 58 -45.39 1.57 5.30
C ALA A 58 -44.55 1.78 6.57
N GLN A 59 -43.72 0.81 6.96
CA GLN A 59 -42.77 0.97 8.06
C GLN A 59 -41.76 2.10 7.81
N LEU A 60 -41.23 2.21 6.59
CA LEU A 60 -40.22 3.21 6.23
C LEU A 60 -40.77 4.63 6.17
N VAL A 61 -42.00 4.81 5.66
CA VAL A 61 -42.63 6.13 5.55
C VAL A 61 -43.51 6.49 6.76
N GLY A 62 -43.57 5.61 7.77
CA GLY A 62 -44.33 5.82 8.99
C GLY A 62 -45.85 5.72 8.82
N LEU A 63 -46.34 4.99 7.80
CA LEU A 63 -47.76 4.75 7.59
C LEU A 63 -48.27 3.64 8.52
N GLY A 64 -49.20 3.99 9.41
CA GLY A 64 -49.88 3.06 10.29
C GLY A 64 -51.05 2.33 9.61
N ALA A 65 -51.50 1.23 10.23
CA ALA A 65 -52.65 0.46 9.73
C ALA A 65 -53.92 1.32 9.59
N ALA A 66 -54.18 2.21 10.55
CA ALA A 66 -55.34 3.12 10.51
C ALA A 66 -55.29 4.14 9.37
N GLU A 67 -54.10 4.46 8.85
CA GLU A 67 -53.95 5.35 7.70
C GLU A 67 -54.17 4.59 6.39
N LEU A 68 -53.66 3.36 6.31
CA LEU A 68 -53.90 2.47 5.18
C LEU A 68 -55.39 2.12 5.04
N ASP A 69 -56.09 1.87 6.16
CA ASP A 69 -57.54 1.61 6.18
C ASP A 69 -58.38 2.82 5.74
N ARG A 70 -57.83 4.03 5.85
CA ARG A 70 -58.48 5.27 5.39
C ARG A 70 -58.29 5.51 3.89
N LEU A 71 -57.39 4.81 3.22
CA LEU A 71 -57.19 4.93 1.77
C LEU A 71 -58.37 4.32 1.03
N SER A 72 -58.87 5.04 0.02
CA SER A 72 -59.81 4.48 -0.94
C SER A 72 -59.17 3.35 -1.75
N ALA A 73 -60.00 2.50 -2.36
CA ALA A 73 -59.52 1.41 -3.23
C ALA A 73 -58.63 1.92 -4.39
N VAL A 74 -58.91 3.13 -4.89
CA VAL A 74 -58.12 3.76 -5.97
C VAL A 74 -56.75 4.19 -5.47
N GLU A 75 -56.66 4.80 -4.29
CA GLU A 75 -55.40 5.22 -3.68
C GLU A 75 -54.52 4.03 -3.32
N LEU A 76 -55.12 2.97 -2.75
CA LEU A 76 -54.42 1.74 -2.43
C LEU A 76 -53.91 1.04 -3.70
N SER A 77 -54.73 0.98 -4.76
CA SER A 77 -54.29 0.44 -6.06
C SER A 77 -53.14 1.26 -6.63
N THR A 78 -53.23 2.59 -6.59
CA THR A 78 -52.16 3.48 -7.09
C THR A 78 -50.85 3.25 -6.36
N LEU A 79 -50.89 3.05 -5.03
CA LEU A 79 -49.72 2.74 -4.22
C LEU A 79 -49.13 1.36 -4.60
N VAL A 80 -49.96 0.34 -4.72
CA VAL A 80 -49.52 -1.01 -5.12
C VAL A 80 -48.94 -1.01 -6.54
N ASP A 81 -49.56 -0.31 -7.48
CA ASP A 81 -49.07 -0.18 -8.87
C ASP A 81 -47.75 0.58 -8.92
N PHE A 82 -47.59 1.62 -8.10
CA PHE A 82 -46.31 2.31 -7.92
C PHE A 82 -45.22 1.35 -7.42
N LEU A 83 -45.50 0.52 -6.41
CA LEU A 83 -44.54 -0.48 -5.89
C LEU A 83 -44.22 -1.58 -6.92
N ASN A 84 -45.16 -1.91 -7.79
CA ASN A 84 -44.98 -2.90 -8.85
C ASN A 84 -44.21 -2.35 -10.06
N LYS A 85 -44.23 -1.02 -10.27
CA LYS A 85 -43.42 -0.35 -11.30
C LYS A 85 -41.92 -0.64 -11.14
N TYR A 86 -41.48 -0.89 -9.91
CA TYR A 86 -40.11 -1.25 -9.58
C TYR A 86 -39.97 -2.77 -9.49
N GLY A 87 -39.41 -3.37 -10.56
CA GLY A 87 -39.00 -4.78 -10.55
C GLY A 87 -37.86 -5.04 -9.57
N ASP A 88 -37.57 -6.31 -9.29
CA ASP A 88 -36.50 -6.73 -8.35
C ASP A 88 -35.13 -6.11 -8.69
N GLN A 89 -34.76 -6.05 -9.97
CA GLN A 89 -33.50 -5.43 -10.40
C GLN A 89 -33.45 -3.92 -10.10
N GLU A 90 -34.56 -3.23 -10.32
CA GLU A 90 -34.61 -1.78 -10.10
C GLU A 90 -34.59 -1.44 -8.61
N ILE A 91 -35.25 -2.25 -7.78
CA ILE A 91 -35.16 -2.15 -6.32
C ILE A 91 -33.71 -2.37 -5.87
N ARG A 92 -33.04 -3.43 -6.34
CA ARG A 92 -31.62 -3.68 -6.01
C ARG A 92 -30.71 -2.53 -6.46
N ARG A 93 -30.96 -1.96 -7.64
CA ARG A 93 -30.24 -0.77 -8.14
C ARG A 93 -30.44 0.42 -7.22
N LEU A 94 -31.69 0.71 -6.83
CA LEU A 94 -32.01 1.83 -5.93
C LEU A 94 -31.39 1.64 -4.54
N LEU A 95 -31.45 0.43 -3.97
CA LEU A 95 -30.83 0.11 -2.69
C LEU A 95 -29.30 0.22 -2.75
N HIS A 96 -28.68 -0.22 -3.85
CA HIS A 96 -27.24 -0.06 -4.07
C HIS A 96 -26.84 1.41 -4.18
N LEU A 97 -27.59 2.22 -4.93
CA LEU A 97 -27.39 3.66 -5.01
C LEU A 97 -27.59 4.36 -3.66
N ALA A 98 -28.57 3.92 -2.86
CA ALA A 98 -28.78 4.46 -1.52
C ALA A 98 -27.60 4.13 -0.59
N PHE A 99 -27.07 2.90 -0.67
CA PHE A 99 -25.87 2.48 0.04
C PHE A 99 -24.65 3.34 -0.33
N GLU A 100 -24.35 3.48 -1.63
CA GLU A 100 -23.24 4.33 -2.12
C GLU A 100 -23.41 5.80 -1.71
N ARG A 101 -24.63 6.34 -1.83
CA ARG A 101 -24.93 7.73 -1.46
C ARG A 101 -24.80 7.98 0.03
N THR A 102 -25.15 7.01 0.88
CA THR A 102 -25.02 7.16 2.34
C THR A 102 -23.55 7.35 2.71
N PHE A 103 -22.67 6.51 2.17
CA PHE A 103 -21.22 6.66 2.33
C PHE A 103 -20.72 7.99 1.78
N HIS A 104 -21.05 8.30 0.52
CA HIS A 104 -20.60 9.53 -0.15
C HIS A 104 -21.04 10.80 0.58
N ASN A 105 -22.32 10.89 0.97
CA ASN A 105 -22.85 12.04 1.69
C ASN A 105 -22.22 12.19 3.07
N GLY A 106 -21.95 11.09 3.77
CA GLY A 106 -21.24 11.11 5.06
C GLY A 106 -19.86 11.74 4.93
N VAL A 107 -19.07 11.30 3.95
CA VAL A 107 -17.73 11.85 3.67
C VAL A 107 -17.80 13.32 3.27
N LEU A 108 -18.70 13.70 2.36
CA LEU A 108 -18.83 15.10 1.94
C LEU A 108 -19.29 16.01 3.08
N ALA A 109 -20.21 15.54 3.93
CA ALA A 109 -20.64 16.30 5.11
C ALA A 109 -19.49 16.48 6.11
N ALA A 110 -18.67 15.45 6.32
CA ALA A 110 -17.47 15.54 7.16
C ALA A 110 -16.47 16.56 6.59
N LEU A 111 -16.19 16.52 5.29
CA LEU A 111 -15.31 17.49 4.62
C LEU A 111 -15.86 18.91 4.64
N ALA A 112 -17.17 19.09 4.41
CA ALA A 112 -17.81 20.41 4.39
C ALA A 112 -17.90 21.05 5.80
N SER A 113 -18.02 20.22 6.84
CA SER A 113 -18.02 20.69 8.23
C SER A 113 -16.60 20.86 8.81
N HIS A 114 -15.60 20.22 8.20
CA HIS A 114 -14.21 20.32 8.61
C HIS A 114 -13.68 21.75 8.40
N ARG A 115 -13.24 22.37 9.49
CA ARG A 115 -12.56 23.66 9.46
C ARG A 115 -11.06 23.40 9.46
N SER A 116 -10.41 23.69 8.34
CA SER A 116 -8.96 23.64 8.25
C SER A 116 -8.35 24.65 9.21
N GLU A 117 -7.53 24.18 10.16
CA GLU A 117 -6.69 25.07 10.94
C GLU A 117 -5.49 25.54 10.11
N PRO A 118 -4.98 26.76 10.34
CA PRO A 118 -3.76 27.22 9.70
C PRO A 118 -2.61 26.29 10.10
N VAL A 119 -1.95 25.69 9.11
CA VAL A 119 -0.77 24.84 9.36
C VAL A 119 0.41 25.78 9.67
N PRO A 120 1.03 25.68 10.87
CA PRO A 120 2.24 26.44 11.17
C PRO A 120 3.37 26.03 10.22
N ILE A 121 4.39 26.89 10.09
CA ILE A 121 5.59 26.55 9.31
C ILE A 121 6.18 25.25 9.91
N PRO A 122 6.30 24.17 9.12
CA PRO A 122 6.68 22.88 9.67
C PRO A 122 8.17 22.83 10.01
N ASN A 123 8.49 22.25 11.17
CA ASN A 123 9.86 21.99 11.58
C ASN A 123 10.44 20.74 10.87
N ALA A 124 9.55 19.82 10.48
CA ALA A 124 9.88 18.71 9.60
C ALA A 124 8.71 18.38 8.67
N GLN A 125 9.02 17.91 7.47
CA GLN A 125 8.05 17.37 6.52
C GLN A 125 8.32 15.88 6.31
N VAL A 126 7.27 15.07 6.35
CA VAL A 126 7.37 13.63 6.05
C VAL A 126 6.48 13.30 4.87
N VAL A 127 7.12 12.94 3.76
CA VAL A 127 6.46 12.53 2.52
C VAL A 127 6.28 11.02 2.57
N PHE A 128 5.04 10.57 2.52
CA PHE A 128 4.66 9.17 2.46
C PHE A 128 4.19 8.81 1.04
N CYS A 129 4.19 7.51 0.74
CA CYS A 129 3.44 7.01 -0.40
C CYS A 129 1.95 7.39 -0.27
N LEU A 130 1.26 7.61 -1.40
CA LEU A 130 -0.19 7.84 -1.46
C LEU A 130 -1.02 6.58 -1.15
N ASP A 131 -0.37 5.48 -0.80
CA ASP A 131 -1.01 4.24 -0.35
C ASP A 131 -1.86 4.53 0.89
N GLU A 132 -3.09 4.02 0.91
CA GLU A 132 -4.07 4.20 1.98
C GLU A 132 -3.55 3.78 3.35
N ARG A 133 -2.67 2.77 3.40
CA ARG A 133 -2.13 2.25 4.66
C ARG A 133 -1.21 3.26 5.35
N GLU A 134 -0.80 4.29 4.61
CA GLU A 134 -0.02 5.40 5.14
C GLU A 134 -0.89 6.46 5.82
N GLU A 135 -2.19 6.53 5.55
CA GLU A 135 -3.03 7.63 6.04
C GLU A 135 -3.17 7.66 7.56
N SER A 136 -3.41 6.52 8.19
CA SER A 136 -3.47 6.41 9.66
C SER A 136 -2.13 6.78 10.31
N MET A 137 -1.02 6.33 9.74
CA MET A 137 0.33 6.71 10.19
C MET A 137 0.57 8.22 10.09
N ARG A 138 0.16 8.82 8.97
CA ARG A 138 0.25 10.26 8.74
C ARG A 138 -0.56 11.06 9.74
N ARG A 139 -1.82 10.69 9.98
CA ARG A 139 -2.70 11.35 10.96
C ARG A 139 -2.12 11.28 12.36
N HIS A 140 -1.71 10.09 12.80
CA HIS A 140 -1.12 9.94 14.13
C HIS A 140 0.20 10.68 14.30
N LEU A 141 1.02 10.79 13.25
CA LEU A 141 2.24 11.60 13.30
C LEU A 141 1.91 13.09 13.52
N GLU A 142 0.92 13.61 12.80
CA GLU A 142 0.48 15.01 12.94
C GLU A 142 -0.23 15.28 14.27
N GLU A 143 -0.90 14.29 14.85
CA GLU A 143 -1.50 14.37 16.20
C GLU A 143 -0.45 14.33 17.31
N VAL A 144 0.57 13.48 17.15
CA VAL A 144 1.67 13.34 18.12
C VAL A 144 2.62 14.53 18.05
N SER A 145 2.82 15.09 16.85
CA SER A 145 3.69 16.24 16.60
C SER A 145 3.01 17.24 15.65
N PRO A 146 2.29 18.24 16.19
CA PRO A 146 1.59 19.25 15.38
C PRO A 146 2.51 20.11 14.50
N GLU A 147 3.80 20.17 14.82
CA GLU A 147 4.83 20.88 14.05
C GLU A 147 5.33 20.10 12.82
N VAL A 148 4.93 18.84 12.68
CA VAL A 148 5.22 18.01 11.51
C VAL A 148 4.09 18.16 10.50
N GLU A 149 4.46 18.30 9.24
CA GLU A 149 3.53 18.20 8.13
C GLU A 149 3.75 16.89 7.37
N THR A 150 2.67 16.20 7.02
CA THR A 150 2.76 15.04 6.12
C THR A 150 2.24 15.33 4.73
N VAL A 151 2.87 14.71 3.74
CA VAL A 151 2.50 14.82 2.32
C VAL A 151 2.35 13.43 1.75
N GLY A 152 1.32 13.19 0.94
CA GLY A 152 1.15 11.95 0.18
C GLY A 152 1.58 12.15 -1.26
N TYR A 153 2.36 11.23 -1.83
CA TYR A 153 2.74 11.25 -3.24
C TYR A 153 2.97 9.83 -3.77
N ALA A 154 2.98 9.64 -5.09
CA ALA A 154 3.21 8.32 -5.66
C ALA A 154 4.60 7.79 -5.25
N GLY A 155 4.68 6.61 -4.63
CA GLY A 155 5.87 6.10 -3.94
C GLY A 155 7.13 5.88 -4.80
N PHE A 156 7.05 6.01 -6.13
CA PHE A 156 8.21 6.01 -7.02
C PHE A 156 8.87 7.39 -7.14
N TYR A 157 8.23 8.46 -6.65
CA TYR A 157 8.74 9.83 -6.57
C TYR A 157 9.27 10.40 -7.90
N GLY A 158 8.66 10.01 -9.02
CA GLY A 158 9.13 10.42 -10.34
C GLY A 158 10.43 9.74 -10.80
N VAL A 159 11.07 8.93 -9.95
CA VAL A 159 12.32 8.21 -10.20
C VAL A 159 12.00 6.85 -10.84
N ALA A 160 11.61 6.85 -12.11
CA ALA A 160 11.37 5.61 -12.84
C ALA A 160 12.71 4.92 -13.21
N MET A 161 13.06 3.86 -12.49
CA MET A 161 14.33 3.13 -12.64
C MET A 161 14.15 1.62 -12.63
N TYR A 162 15.06 0.91 -13.27
CA TYR A 162 15.38 -0.47 -12.94
C TYR A 162 16.31 -0.46 -11.72
N TYR A 163 15.90 -1.12 -10.64
CA TYR A 163 16.68 -1.22 -9.42
C TYR A 163 17.29 -2.60 -9.27
N LYS A 164 18.56 -2.64 -8.86
CA LYS A 164 19.26 -3.87 -8.49
C LYS A 164 19.87 -3.71 -7.11
N GLY A 165 19.29 -4.38 -6.12
CA GLY A 165 19.84 -4.45 -4.76
C GLY A 165 21.13 -5.26 -4.69
N LEU A 166 21.82 -5.17 -3.55
CA LEU A 166 23.13 -5.81 -3.34
C LEU A 166 23.11 -7.34 -3.54
N ASP A 167 22.02 -8.00 -3.13
CA ASP A 167 21.81 -9.45 -3.21
C ASP A 167 20.94 -9.87 -4.43
N ASP A 168 20.45 -8.90 -5.21
CA ASP A 168 19.55 -9.18 -6.33
C ASP A 168 20.29 -9.79 -7.51
N ALA A 169 19.72 -10.85 -8.08
CA ALA A 169 20.26 -11.48 -9.28
C ALA A 169 20.08 -10.60 -10.53
N HIS A 170 18.91 -9.94 -10.65
CA HIS A 170 18.52 -9.13 -11.80
C HIS A 170 17.91 -7.82 -11.33
N ALA A 171 18.05 -6.78 -12.16
CA ALA A 171 17.36 -5.53 -11.93
C ALA A 171 15.85 -5.69 -12.20
N ARG A 172 15.02 -5.01 -11.42
CA ARG A 172 13.56 -4.99 -11.57
C ARG A 172 13.05 -3.56 -11.76
N PRO A 173 12.00 -3.32 -12.55
CA PRO A 173 11.44 -1.99 -12.67
C PRO A 173 10.78 -1.57 -11.35
N LEU A 174 11.12 -0.38 -10.86
CA LEU A 174 10.44 0.30 -9.76
C LEU A 174 9.73 1.54 -10.30
N SER A 175 8.64 1.29 -11.05
CA SER A 175 7.83 2.31 -11.70
C SER A 175 6.39 1.82 -11.88
N PRO A 176 5.42 2.72 -12.14
CA PRO A 176 4.06 2.33 -12.48
C PRO A 176 4.04 1.45 -13.74
N VAL A 177 3.08 0.53 -13.84
CA VAL A 177 2.95 -0.42 -14.98
C VAL A 177 2.89 0.28 -16.35
N GLY A 178 2.35 1.51 -16.41
CA GLY A 178 2.29 2.31 -17.63
C GLY A 178 3.59 3.04 -18.02
N ILE A 179 4.64 2.97 -17.19
CA ILE A 179 5.90 3.69 -17.40
C ILE A 179 7.03 2.66 -17.51
N ARG A 180 7.70 2.65 -18.67
CA ARG A 180 8.94 1.88 -18.86
C ARG A 180 10.15 2.71 -18.42
N PRO A 181 10.91 2.27 -17.40
CA PRO A 181 12.15 2.95 -17.02
C PRO A 181 13.18 2.95 -18.14
N LYS A 182 14.07 3.95 -18.12
CA LYS A 182 15.21 4.06 -19.06
C LYS A 182 16.57 4.03 -18.37
N HIS A 183 16.56 3.87 -17.05
CA HIS A 183 17.72 4.02 -16.18
C HIS A 183 17.87 2.79 -15.29
N GLU A 184 19.09 2.26 -15.14
CA GLU A 184 19.45 1.26 -14.14
C GLU A 184 20.18 1.95 -12.98
N VAL A 185 19.72 1.71 -11.75
CA VAL A 185 20.35 2.12 -10.50
C VAL A 185 20.69 0.86 -9.71
N THR A 186 21.96 0.70 -9.36
CA THR A 186 22.47 -0.44 -8.62
C THR A 186 22.89 -0.01 -7.22
N GLU A 187 22.58 -0.83 -6.24
CA GLU A 187 23.07 -0.69 -4.88
C GLU A 187 24.48 -1.33 -4.77
N MET A 188 25.44 -0.54 -4.28
CA MET A 188 26.84 -0.93 -4.15
C MET A 188 27.27 -0.83 -2.68
N PRO A 189 28.15 -1.71 -2.19
CA PRO A 189 28.68 -1.60 -0.84
C PRO A 189 29.68 -0.43 -0.75
N LEU A 190 29.50 0.44 0.25
CA LEU A 190 30.47 1.46 0.67
C LEU A 190 31.56 0.77 1.50
N GLY A 191 32.82 0.86 1.05
CA GLY A 191 33.98 0.29 1.74
C GLY A 191 34.56 -0.96 1.09
N ASP A 192 35.23 -1.80 1.87
CA ASP A 192 35.98 -2.95 1.35
C ASP A 192 35.06 -4.04 0.76
N VAL A 193 34.86 -3.96 -0.55
CA VAL A 193 34.16 -4.93 -1.39
C VAL A 193 34.62 -6.36 -1.11
N GLN A 194 35.90 -6.55 -0.71
CA GLN A 194 36.45 -7.87 -0.42
C GLN A 194 35.80 -8.52 0.80
N THR A 195 35.47 -7.74 1.85
CA THR A 195 34.79 -8.25 3.05
C THR A 195 33.36 -8.72 2.72
N HIS A 196 32.63 -7.98 1.88
CA HIS A 196 31.29 -8.39 1.44
C HIS A 196 31.33 -9.63 0.55
N VAL A 197 32.24 -9.66 -0.44
CA VAL A 197 32.47 -10.82 -1.30
C VAL A 197 32.93 -12.04 -0.50
N PHE A 198 33.76 -11.84 0.54
CA PHE A 198 34.20 -12.89 1.46
C PHE A 198 33.01 -13.50 2.23
N TRP A 199 32.17 -12.68 2.87
CA TRP A 199 31.00 -13.17 3.60
C TRP A 199 30.00 -13.85 2.66
N ARG A 200 29.79 -13.30 1.46
CA ARG A 200 28.94 -13.91 0.42
C ARG A 200 29.48 -15.28 -0.02
N ARG A 201 30.79 -15.38 -0.26
CA ARG A 201 31.46 -16.64 -0.63
C ARG A 201 31.40 -17.66 0.49
N LEU A 202 31.64 -17.26 1.74
CA LEU A 202 31.52 -18.12 2.92
C LEU A 202 30.07 -18.60 3.10
N LEU A 203 29.08 -17.74 2.85
CA LEU A 203 27.67 -18.11 2.90
C LEU A 203 27.32 -19.15 1.85
N HIS A 204 27.69 -18.88 0.60
CA HIS A 204 27.44 -19.81 -0.50
C HIS A 204 28.15 -21.14 -0.27
N GLN A 205 29.36 -21.14 0.28
CA GLN A 205 30.06 -22.36 0.67
C GLN A 205 29.35 -23.10 1.80
N ARG A 206 28.93 -22.43 2.88
CA ARG A 206 28.19 -23.08 3.98
C ARG A 206 26.82 -23.59 3.54
N LEU A 207 26.09 -22.82 2.72
CA LEU A 207 24.81 -23.23 2.14
C LEU A 207 24.99 -24.39 1.16
N ALA A 208 26.03 -24.37 0.32
CA ALA A 208 26.38 -25.47 -0.57
C ALA A 208 26.73 -26.74 0.21
N LEU A 209 27.62 -26.65 1.21
CA LEU A 209 28.00 -27.77 2.08
C LEU A 209 26.81 -28.33 2.86
N SER A 210 25.91 -27.47 3.35
CA SER A 210 24.68 -27.92 4.03
C SER A 210 23.71 -28.58 3.05
N ARG A 211 23.55 -28.06 1.83
CA ARG A 211 22.77 -28.71 0.77
C ARG A 211 23.37 -30.05 0.39
N GLU A 212 24.67 -30.14 0.14
CA GLU A 212 25.38 -31.39 -0.17
C GLU A 212 25.30 -32.43 0.95
N SER A 213 25.35 -32.00 2.21
CA SER A 213 25.21 -32.88 3.37
C SER A 213 23.78 -33.40 3.55
N ILE A 214 22.78 -32.56 3.25
CA ILE A 214 21.36 -32.88 3.34
C ILE A 214 20.91 -33.74 2.14
N THR A 215 21.31 -33.39 0.92
CA THR A 215 20.98 -34.16 -0.30
C THR A 215 21.83 -35.40 -0.43
N GLY A 216 23.12 -35.37 -0.10
CA GLY A 216 24.03 -36.52 -0.13
C GLY A 216 23.89 -37.47 1.07
N GLY A 217 23.42 -36.97 2.22
CA GLY A 217 23.11 -37.79 3.39
C GLY A 217 21.75 -38.50 3.32
N GLY A 218 20.80 -37.98 2.53
CA GLY A 218 19.43 -38.47 2.40
C GLY A 218 19.20 -39.61 1.41
N THR A 219 20.19 -39.97 0.58
CA THR A 219 20.03 -40.98 -0.50
C THR A 219 20.20 -42.43 -0.05
N THR A 220 20.46 -42.69 1.24
CA THR A 220 20.67 -44.05 1.78
C THR A 220 19.59 -44.42 2.78
N LEU A 221 18.99 -45.61 2.63
CA LEU A 221 17.76 -46.00 3.34
C LEU A 221 17.90 -46.00 4.88
N VAL A 222 19.05 -46.40 5.41
CA VAL A 222 19.31 -46.46 6.86
C VAL A 222 19.92 -45.17 7.40
N ARG A 223 21.04 -44.72 6.82
CA ARG A 223 21.75 -43.52 7.27
C ARG A 223 20.92 -42.25 7.01
N GLY A 224 20.22 -42.16 5.89
CA GLY A 224 19.29 -41.07 5.59
C GLY A 224 18.11 -41.01 6.55
N THR A 225 17.55 -42.16 6.95
CA THR A 225 16.48 -42.21 7.95
C THR A 225 16.95 -41.76 9.33
N VAL A 226 18.10 -42.28 9.81
CA VAL A 226 18.69 -41.88 11.10
C VAL A 226 19.06 -40.39 11.10
N PHE A 227 19.70 -39.92 10.03
CA PHE A 227 20.06 -38.51 9.89
C PHE A 227 18.83 -37.61 9.84
N THR A 228 17.81 -37.96 9.05
CA THR A 228 16.56 -37.18 8.94
C THR A 228 15.79 -37.18 10.26
N ALA A 229 15.75 -38.30 10.99
CA ALA A 229 15.10 -38.36 12.29
C ALA A 229 15.80 -37.46 13.33
N LEU A 230 17.13 -37.51 13.41
CA LEU A 230 17.92 -36.69 14.33
C LEU A 230 17.90 -35.20 13.94
N ALA A 231 18.25 -34.89 12.69
CA ALA A 231 18.27 -33.52 12.19
C ALA A 231 16.87 -32.91 12.19
N GLY A 232 15.86 -33.67 11.79
CA GLY A 232 14.46 -33.24 11.81
C GLY A 232 13.97 -32.94 13.23
N SER A 233 14.29 -33.78 14.21
CA SER A 233 13.92 -33.55 15.62
C SER A 233 14.59 -32.30 16.19
N VAL A 234 15.87 -32.06 15.86
CA VAL A 234 16.58 -30.83 16.26
C VAL A 234 15.99 -29.60 15.58
N MET A 235 15.64 -29.70 14.30
CA MET A 235 15.02 -28.60 13.53
C MET A 235 13.56 -28.36 13.88
N ALA A 236 12.87 -29.33 14.51
CA ALA A 236 11.50 -29.16 15.00
C ALA A 236 11.42 -28.17 16.16
N ILE A 237 12.44 -28.11 17.03
CA ILE A 237 12.48 -27.18 18.17
C ILE A 237 12.34 -25.71 17.71
N PRO A 238 13.21 -25.15 16.85
CA PRO A 238 13.08 -23.77 16.40
C PRO A 238 11.77 -23.55 15.62
N LEU A 239 11.23 -24.57 14.93
CA LEU A 239 9.94 -24.48 14.26
C LEU A 239 8.79 -24.31 15.26
N VAL A 240 8.75 -25.10 16.34
CA VAL A 240 7.74 -25.00 17.41
C VAL A 240 7.80 -23.61 18.05
N PHE A 241 9.00 -23.13 18.39
CA PHE A 241 9.17 -21.77 18.92
C PHE A 241 8.72 -20.69 17.93
N ARG A 242 8.94 -20.89 16.64
CA ARG A 242 8.50 -19.96 15.59
C ARG A 242 6.98 -19.90 15.45
N VAL A 243 6.29 -21.02 15.63
CA VAL A 243 4.82 -21.09 15.59
C VAL A 243 4.20 -20.50 16.85
N LEU A 244 4.71 -20.84 18.04
CA LEU A 244 4.14 -20.38 19.31
C LEU A 244 4.54 -18.94 19.66
N PHE A 245 5.73 -18.50 19.25
CA PHE A 245 6.32 -17.20 19.61
C PHE A 245 6.96 -16.52 18.39
N PRO A 246 6.19 -16.18 17.34
CA PRO A 246 6.72 -15.64 16.08
C PRO A 246 7.50 -14.33 16.28
N ARG A 247 6.97 -13.38 17.05
CA ARG A 247 7.65 -12.09 17.35
C ARG A 247 8.96 -12.29 18.10
N LEU A 248 9.00 -13.14 19.11
CA LEU A 248 10.20 -13.39 19.92
C LEU A 248 11.28 -14.07 19.07
N THR A 249 10.89 -15.10 18.31
CA THR A 249 11.79 -15.84 17.41
C THR A 249 12.36 -14.90 16.34
N ALA A 250 11.54 -14.03 15.75
CA ALA A 250 11.99 -13.06 14.76
C ALA A 250 12.99 -12.05 15.35
N ARG A 251 12.73 -11.52 16.55
CA ARG A 251 13.66 -10.62 17.26
C ARG A 251 14.98 -11.30 17.58
N ALA A 252 14.95 -12.53 18.08
CA ALA A 252 16.15 -13.31 18.37
C ALA A 252 16.96 -13.56 17.08
N HIS A 253 16.28 -13.94 16.00
CA HIS A 253 16.92 -14.18 14.70
C HIS A 253 17.53 -12.89 14.12
N ARG A 254 16.82 -11.74 14.18
CA ARG A 254 17.36 -10.44 13.73
C ARG A 254 18.62 -10.05 14.51
N ARG A 255 18.61 -10.19 15.84
CA ARG A 255 19.78 -9.92 16.69
C ARG A 255 20.95 -10.84 16.34
N ALA A 256 20.71 -12.15 16.25
CA ALA A 256 21.74 -13.12 15.87
C ALA A 256 22.34 -12.79 14.49
N ARG A 257 21.49 -12.41 13.53
CA ARG A 257 21.93 -12.02 12.18
C ARG A 257 22.76 -10.73 12.21
N SER A 258 22.36 -9.71 12.97
CA SER A 258 23.12 -8.46 13.08
C SER A 258 24.52 -8.65 13.66
N LEU A 259 24.69 -9.60 14.59
CA LEU A 259 25.98 -9.92 15.20
C LEU A 259 26.87 -10.76 14.27
N LEU A 260 26.28 -11.72 13.55
CA LEU A 260 26.99 -12.64 12.67
C LEU A 260 27.24 -12.07 11.27
N ARG A 261 26.48 -11.04 10.86
CA ARG A 261 26.51 -10.41 9.55
C ARG A 261 26.27 -8.90 9.73
N PRO A 262 27.31 -8.09 9.91
CA PRO A 262 27.14 -6.65 9.77
C PRO A 262 26.63 -6.37 8.36
N HIS A 263 25.48 -5.71 8.27
CA HIS A 263 24.98 -5.21 6.99
C HIS A 263 26.00 -4.19 6.47
N PRO A 264 26.56 -4.39 5.26
CA PRO A 264 27.47 -3.39 4.72
C PRO A 264 26.70 -2.09 4.57
N THR A 265 27.36 -0.98 4.86
CA THR A 265 26.85 0.33 4.42
C THR A 265 26.84 0.29 2.90
N THR A 266 25.76 0.74 2.27
CA THR A 266 25.62 0.74 0.81
C THR A 266 25.45 2.16 0.30
N GLU A 267 25.65 2.38 -1.00
CA GLU A 267 25.29 3.58 -1.75
C GLU A 267 24.54 3.19 -3.03
N LEU A 268 23.76 4.11 -3.58
CA LEU A 268 23.10 3.93 -4.87
C LEU A 268 23.90 4.60 -5.98
N SER A 269 24.10 3.88 -7.10
CA SER A 269 24.71 4.44 -8.31
C SER A 269 23.71 5.34 -9.08
N VAL A 270 23.34 6.48 -8.51
CA VAL A 270 22.31 7.38 -9.07
C VAL A 270 22.87 8.25 -10.20
N ASP A 271 24.12 8.72 -10.09
CA ASP A 271 24.74 9.57 -11.11
C ASP A 271 25.12 8.81 -12.39
N ARG A 272 24.86 9.44 -13.53
CA ARG A 272 25.40 9.01 -14.81
C ARG A 272 26.86 9.42 -14.95
N VAL A 273 27.76 8.51 -14.60
CA VAL A 273 29.22 8.71 -14.77
C VAL A 273 29.65 8.60 -16.24
N SER A 274 28.93 7.85 -17.07
CA SER A 274 29.20 7.73 -18.52
C SER A 274 27.95 7.33 -19.31
N ARG A 275 27.94 7.50 -20.64
CA ARG A 275 26.89 6.96 -21.53
C ARG A 275 26.93 5.42 -21.67
N ARG A 276 27.57 4.71 -20.73
CA ARG A 276 27.60 3.24 -20.77
C ARG A 276 26.18 2.71 -20.61
N ILE A 277 25.83 1.87 -21.57
CA ILE A 277 24.65 1.02 -21.50
C ILE A 277 24.94 -0.04 -20.43
N SER A 278 24.00 -0.18 -19.53
CA SER A 278 24.04 -1.09 -18.40
C SER A 278 23.86 -2.56 -18.83
N SER A 279 23.90 -3.49 -17.87
CA SER A 279 23.82 -4.92 -18.16
C SER A 279 22.51 -5.34 -18.82
N ILE A 280 21.46 -4.54 -18.66
CA ILE A 280 20.11 -4.78 -19.18
C ILE A 280 19.76 -3.94 -20.41
N GLY A 281 20.73 -3.22 -21.00
CA GLY A 281 20.47 -2.43 -22.21
C GLY A 281 19.96 -1.00 -21.97
N GLU A 282 19.87 -0.56 -20.70
CA GLU A 282 19.36 0.78 -20.31
C GLU A 282 20.49 1.70 -19.83
N LEU A 283 20.25 3.00 -19.64
CA LEU A 283 21.29 3.95 -19.19
C LEU A 283 21.69 3.71 -17.73
N SER A 284 22.97 3.73 -17.39
CA SER A 284 23.40 3.68 -15.97
C SER A 284 23.23 5.06 -15.33
N GLY A 285 22.31 5.15 -14.36
CA GLY A 285 22.01 6.39 -13.63
C GLY A 285 21.32 7.50 -14.45
N PHE A 286 21.13 8.63 -13.78
CA PHE A 286 20.46 9.84 -14.27
C PHE A 286 21.47 10.97 -14.50
N SER A 287 21.22 11.86 -15.46
CA SER A 287 21.98 13.11 -15.58
C SER A 287 21.48 14.16 -14.58
N ILE A 288 22.30 15.16 -14.27
CA ILE A 288 21.94 16.24 -13.35
C ILE A 288 20.68 17.00 -13.83
N GLU A 289 20.51 17.17 -15.15
CA GLU A 289 19.34 17.81 -15.73
C GLU A 289 18.07 16.97 -15.56
N GLU A 290 18.17 15.64 -15.74
CA GLU A 290 17.06 14.71 -15.51
C GLU A 290 16.65 14.71 -14.03
N MET A 291 17.64 14.62 -13.13
CA MET A 291 17.42 14.69 -11.69
C MET A 291 16.74 16.00 -11.27
N ALA A 292 17.22 17.14 -11.80
CA ALA A 292 16.62 18.45 -11.53
C ALA A 292 15.19 18.57 -12.03
N ALA A 293 14.89 18.06 -13.22
CA ALA A 293 13.52 18.02 -13.73
C ALA A 293 12.60 17.17 -12.86
N ILE A 294 13.08 16.01 -12.38
CA ILE A 294 12.33 15.15 -11.45
C ILE A 294 12.05 15.90 -10.14
N VAL A 295 13.08 16.42 -9.49
CA VAL A 295 12.97 17.11 -8.19
C VAL A 295 12.04 18.32 -8.29
N ALA A 296 12.24 19.20 -9.27
CA ALA A 296 11.41 20.39 -9.46
C ALA A 296 9.94 20.03 -9.66
N ARG A 297 9.65 19.06 -10.54
CA ARG A 297 8.28 18.61 -10.82
C ARG A 297 7.63 18.02 -9.57
N VAL A 298 8.30 17.11 -8.88
CA VAL A 298 7.75 16.42 -7.71
C VAL A 298 7.45 17.40 -6.58
N LEU A 299 8.36 18.34 -6.27
CA LEU A 299 8.13 19.36 -5.25
C LEU A 299 6.98 20.32 -5.59
N GLN A 300 6.79 20.63 -6.88
CA GLN A 300 5.67 21.43 -7.38
C GLN A 300 4.34 20.68 -7.28
N GLU A 301 4.30 19.42 -7.71
CA GLU A 301 3.09 18.58 -7.66
C GLU A 301 2.66 18.28 -6.21
N MET A 302 3.60 18.08 -5.29
CA MET A 302 3.34 18.00 -3.85
C MET A 302 2.83 19.33 -3.25
N GLY A 303 3.05 20.45 -3.93
CA GLY A 303 2.68 21.78 -3.46
C GLY A 303 3.52 22.26 -2.27
N ILE A 304 4.76 21.76 -2.12
CA ILE A 304 5.69 22.15 -1.03
C ILE A 304 6.90 22.96 -1.51
N ALA A 305 7.05 23.16 -2.82
CA ALA A 305 8.17 23.86 -3.47
C ALA A 305 8.67 25.14 -2.79
N HIS A 306 7.80 25.92 -2.14
CA HIS A 306 8.13 27.21 -1.52
C HIS A 306 7.96 27.22 0.01
N ARG A 307 7.81 26.05 0.63
CA ARG A 307 7.51 25.90 2.07
C ARG A 307 8.19 24.66 2.64
N LEU A 308 9.41 24.40 2.16
CA LEU A 308 10.21 23.27 2.60
C LEU A 308 10.63 23.45 4.06
N ALA A 309 10.42 22.42 4.86
CA ALA A 309 10.96 22.35 6.21
C ALA A 309 12.50 22.20 6.19
N PRO A 310 13.19 22.48 7.30
CA PRO A 310 14.62 22.19 7.39
C PRO A 310 14.94 20.69 7.24
N LEU A 311 14.08 19.80 7.74
CA LEU A 311 14.19 18.36 7.51
C LEU A 311 13.02 17.85 6.67
N VAL A 312 13.32 17.16 5.56
CA VAL A 312 12.33 16.47 4.73
C VAL A 312 12.64 14.99 4.68
N VAL A 313 11.78 14.15 5.26
CA VAL A 313 11.90 12.70 5.17
C VAL A 313 11.01 12.20 4.04
N VAL A 314 11.57 11.42 3.11
CA VAL A 314 10.84 10.84 1.98
C VAL A 314 10.77 9.34 2.20
N LEU A 315 9.57 8.80 2.38
CA LEU A 315 9.32 7.41 2.71
C LEU A 315 8.67 6.71 1.52
N GLY A 316 9.40 5.81 0.89
CA GLY A 316 8.77 4.76 0.10
C GLY A 316 8.09 3.78 1.05
N HIS A 317 7.25 2.90 0.52
CA HIS A 317 6.72 1.80 1.34
C HIS A 317 7.01 0.45 0.71
N GLY A 318 7.05 -0.56 1.57
CA GLY A 318 7.10 -1.96 1.24
C GLY A 318 6.35 -2.75 2.29
N SER A 319 6.20 -4.05 2.09
CA SER A 319 5.58 -4.92 3.08
C SER A 319 6.40 -6.18 3.27
N THR A 320 6.80 -6.44 4.52
CA THR A 320 7.58 -7.64 4.86
C THR A 320 6.73 -8.59 5.68
N SER A 321 6.43 -9.75 5.10
CA SER A 321 5.84 -10.86 5.82
C SER A 321 6.59 -12.16 5.58
N LEU A 322 6.51 -13.05 6.56
CA LEU A 322 7.17 -14.33 6.47
C LEU A 322 6.46 -15.31 5.53
N ASN A 323 5.13 -15.35 5.60
CA ASN A 323 4.30 -16.14 4.70
C ASN A 323 3.69 -15.22 3.64
N ASN A 324 4.44 -15.00 2.56
CA ASN A 324 4.14 -13.96 1.58
C ASN A 324 3.85 -14.48 0.15
N PRO A 325 2.83 -15.33 -0.06
CA PRO A 325 2.46 -15.77 -1.41
C PRO A 325 1.95 -14.62 -2.30
N HIS A 326 1.72 -13.44 -1.73
CA HIS A 326 1.16 -12.26 -2.38
C HIS A 326 2.04 -11.02 -2.20
N GLU A 327 3.37 -11.17 -2.14
CA GLU A 327 4.32 -10.07 -1.87
C GLU A 327 4.07 -8.82 -2.70
N SER A 328 3.98 -8.99 -4.02
CA SER A 328 3.76 -7.88 -4.95
C SER A 328 2.41 -7.19 -4.80
N ALA A 329 1.43 -7.83 -4.15
CA ALA A 329 0.12 -7.24 -3.86
C ALA A 329 0.14 -6.36 -2.60
N HIS A 330 1.13 -6.56 -1.72
CA HIS A 330 1.32 -5.77 -0.51
C HIS A 330 2.35 -4.65 -0.68
N ASP A 331 3.30 -4.81 -1.61
CA ASP A 331 4.26 -3.78 -1.98
C ASP A 331 3.61 -2.62 -2.76
N CYS A 332 4.42 -1.63 -3.16
CA CYS A 332 3.93 -0.38 -3.74
C CYS A 332 3.37 -0.55 -5.16
N GLY A 333 2.08 -0.27 -5.33
CA GLY A 333 1.43 -0.25 -6.65
C GLY A 333 2.05 0.78 -7.60
N ALA A 334 2.48 1.94 -7.08
CA ALA A 334 3.18 2.96 -7.87
C ALA A 334 4.61 2.54 -8.28
N CYS A 335 5.16 1.49 -7.66
CA CYS A 335 6.44 0.90 -8.02
C CYS A 335 6.27 -0.46 -8.74
N GLY A 336 5.08 -0.75 -9.27
CA GLY A 336 4.82 -1.98 -10.02
C GLY A 336 4.73 -3.23 -9.15
N GLY A 337 4.35 -3.09 -7.88
CA GLY A 337 4.38 -4.16 -6.88
C GLY A 337 5.78 -4.42 -6.32
N GLY A 338 6.67 -3.44 -6.42
CA GLY A 338 7.97 -3.44 -5.76
C GLY A 338 8.04 -2.51 -4.56
N ARG A 339 9.13 -2.58 -3.81
CA ARG A 339 9.36 -1.74 -2.62
C ARG A 339 9.82 -0.35 -3.05
N GLY A 340 9.22 0.69 -2.48
CA GLY A 340 9.50 2.08 -2.83
C GLY A 340 10.70 2.71 -2.10
N GLY A 341 11.28 2.03 -1.10
CA GLY A 341 12.43 2.54 -0.34
C GLY A 341 13.58 3.02 -1.23
N PRO A 342 14.03 2.24 -2.23
CA PRO A 342 15.07 2.67 -3.16
C PRO A 342 14.72 3.93 -3.96
N ASN A 343 13.47 4.10 -4.37
CA ASN A 343 13.03 5.31 -5.08
C ASN A 343 13.11 6.54 -4.18
N ALA A 344 12.67 6.41 -2.92
CA ALA A 344 12.74 7.48 -1.94
C ALA A 344 14.18 7.85 -1.59
N ARG A 345 15.04 6.85 -1.43
CA ARG A 345 16.49 7.03 -1.25
C ARG A 345 17.13 7.75 -2.43
N ALA A 346 16.84 7.33 -3.66
CA ALA A 346 17.33 7.97 -4.87
C ALA A 346 16.80 9.42 -5.00
N PHE A 347 15.54 9.68 -4.69
CA PHE A 347 14.97 11.02 -4.71
C PHE A 347 15.65 11.95 -3.69
N ALA A 348 15.88 11.49 -2.46
CA ALA A 348 16.58 12.26 -1.43
C ALA A 348 18.02 12.59 -1.87
N TYR A 349 18.72 11.63 -2.49
CA TYR A 349 20.03 11.86 -3.10
C TYR A 349 19.97 12.97 -4.17
N MET A 350 19.03 12.88 -5.11
CA MET A 350 18.84 13.88 -6.17
C MET A 350 18.58 15.27 -5.58
N ALA A 351 17.69 15.37 -4.58
CA ALA A 351 17.31 16.63 -3.96
C ALA A 351 18.46 17.27 -3.15
N ASN A 352 19.40 16.48 -2.64
CA ASN A 352 20.59 16.96 -1.92
C ASN A 352 21.77 17.31 -2.83
N ASN A 353 21.78 16.87 -4.10
CA ASN A 353 22.87 17.13 -5.02
C ASN A 353 23.03 18.64 -5.33
N PRO A 354 24.23 19.25 -5.16
CA PRO A 354 24.43 20.69 -5.38
C PRO A 354 24.15 21.16 -6.82
N GLY A 355 24.51 20.35 -7.82
CA GLY A 355 24.25 20.64 -9.23
C GLY A 355 22.75 20.65 -9.52
N VAL A 356 22.03 19.67 -8.96
CA VAL A 356 20.57 19.61 -9.03
C VAL A 356 19.94 20.85 -8.39
N ARG A 357 20.33 21.20 -7.16
CA ARG A 357 19.81 22.38 -6.45
C ARG A 357 19.97 23.67 -7.23
N THR A 358 21.11 23.84 -7.93
CA THR A 358 21.37 24.99 -8.79
C THR A 358 20.35 25.08 -9.94
N LEU A 359 20.11 23.97 -10.64
CA LEU A 359 19.15 23.91 -11.74
C LEU A 359 17.69 24.05 -11.27
N VAL A 360 17.33 23.42 -10.15
CA VAL A 360 15.99 23.51 -9.57
C VAL A 360 15.68 24.95 -9.12
N ALA A 361 16.67 25.66 -8.57
CA ALA A 361 16.54 27.09 -8.26
C ALA A 361 16.35 27.94 -9.53
N ALA A 362 17.11 27.67 -10.60
CA ALA A 362 16.93 28.34 -11.90
C ALA A 362 15.56 28.06 -12.54
N ALA A 363 14.96 26.90 -12.25
CA ALA A 363 13.61 26.53 -12.66
C ALA A 363 12.49 27.12 -11.77
N GLY A 364 12.83 27.95 -10.78
CA GLY A 364 11.88 28.65 -9.92
C GLY A 364 11.44 27.89 -8.66
N THR A 365 12.07 26.76 -8.33
CA THR A 365 11.74 25.94 -7.14
C THR A 365 12.93 25.85 -6.16
N PRO A 366 13.49 26.97 -5.66
CA PRO A 366 14.73 26.93 -4.89
C PRO A 366 14.59 26.07 -3.63
N ILE A 367 15.51 25.11 -3.46
CA ILE A 367 15.63 24.34 -2.23
C ILE A 367 16.57 25.10 -1.28
N PRO A 368 16.11 25.52 -0.08
CA PRO A 368 16.96 26.23 0.87
C PRO A 368 18.21 25.43 1.26
N PRO A 369 19.36 26.10 1.49
CA PRO A 369 20.56 25.42 2.01
C PRO A 369 20.34 24.85 3.42
N SER A 370 19.36 25.38 4.15
CA SER A 370 18.90 24.89 5.45
C SER A 370 17.94 23.70 5.35
N THR A 371 17.67 23.16 4.16
CA THR A 371 16.80 22.00 3.95
C THR A 371 17.63 20.78 3.56
N TRP A 372 17.44 19.66 4.26
CA TRP A 372 18.07 18.37 3.97
C TRP A 372 17.03 17.28 3.79
N PHE A 373 17.22 16.44 2.77
CA PHE A 373 16.33 15.31 2.46
C PHE A 373 16.91 14.00 3.00
N ILE A 374 16.08 13.16 3.62
CA ILE A 374 16.44 11.81 4.05
C ILE A 374 15.48 10.81 3.42
N GLY A 375 15.99 9.83 2.69
CA GLY A 375 15.17 8.75 2.14
C GLY A 375 14.96 7.63 3.14
N GLY A 376 13.83 6.92 3.05
CA GLY A 376 13.51 5.78 3.89
C GLY A 376 12.46 4.86 3.30
N GLU A 377 12.20 3.76 3.99
CA GLU A 377 11.13 2.82 3.72
C GLU A 377 10.26 2.64 4.96
N HIS A 378 8.95 2.80 4.81
CA HIS A 378 7.97 2.35 5.79
C HIS A 378 7.49 0.94 5.43
N ASN A 379 7.64 0.00 6.35
CA ASN A 379 7.11 -1.34 6.22
C ASN A 379 5.66 -1.36 6.71
N THR A 380 4.70 -1.33 5.79
CA THR A 380 3.27 -1.28 6.15
C THR A 380 2.82 -2.52 6.94
N CYS A 381 3.56 -3.63 6.89
CA CYS A 381 3.18 -4.83 7.61
C CYS A 381 3.42 -4.73 9.13
N ASP A 382 4.54 -4.13 9.56
CA ASP A 382 4.93 -4.03 10.99
C ASP A 382 5.17 -2.60 11.50
N ASP A 383 4.83 -1.64 10.65
CA ASP A 383 4.91 -0.19 10.81
C ASP A 383 6.34 0.32 11.13
N SER A 384 7.37 -0.48 10.88
CA SER A 384 8.76 -0.05 11.08
C SER A 384 9.21 0.89 9.96
N ILE A 385 10.04 1.87 10.31
CA ILE A 385 10.65 2.80 9.35
C ILE A 385 12.16 2.58 9.35
N GLU A 386 12.70 2.31 8.17
CA GLU A 386 14.14 2.26 7.92
C GLU A 386 14.56 3.55 7.19
N LEU A 387 15.56 4.25 7.70
CA LEU A 387 16.09 5.48 7.10
C LEU A 387 17.47 5.22 6.52
N PHE A 388 17.74 5.80 5.37
CA PHE A 388 18.95 5.57 4.59
C PHE A 388 19.90 6.77 4.66
N ASP A 389 21.19 6.51 4.40
CA ASP A 389 22.21 7.53 4.17
C ASP A 389 22.38 8.56 5.30
N LEU A 390 22.09 8.16 6.55
CA LEU A 390 22.24 9.03 7.73
C LEU A 390 23.68 9.51 7.95
N ALA A 391 24.67 8.74 7.48
CA ALA A 391 26.09 9.08 7.65
C ALA A 391 26.54 10.31 6.83
N VAL A 392 25.81 10.68 5.78
CA VAL A 392 26.10 11.86 4.95
C VAL A 392 25.24 13.07 5.33
N ALA A 393 24.30 12.91 6.27
CA ALA A 393 23.46 14.00 6.73
C ALA A 393 24.28 14.99 7.59
N PRO A 394 24.09 16.31 7.41
CA PRO A 394 24.67 17.31 8.30
C PRO A 394 24.25 17.11 9.75
N GLU A 395 25.12 17.51 10.70
CA GLU A 395 24.87 17.36 12.14
C GLU A 395 23.52 17.96 12.58
N TRP A 396 23.19 19.16 12.11
CA TRP A 396 21.91 19.81 12.41
C TRP A 396 20.69 19.03 11.90
N ALA A 397 20.82 18.29 10.78
CA ALA A 397 19.74 17.47 10.25
C ALA A 397 19.58 16.19 11.08
N CYS A 398 20.69 15.62 11.55
CA CYS A 398 20.70 14.50 12.49
C CYS A 398 20.04 14.89 13.83
N GLU A 399 20.33 16.08 14.37
CA GLU A 399 19.69 16.59 15.59
C GLU A 399 18.17 16.71 15.42
N GLN A 400 17.70 17.30 14.31
CA GLN A 400 16.27 17.37 14.02
C GLN A 400 15.64 15.98 13.84
N LEU A 401 16.37 15.04 13.26
CA LEU A 401 15.90 13.67 13.11
C LEU A 401 15.75 12.97 14.48
N GLU A 402 16.66 13.21 15.43
CA GLU A 402 16.53 12.68 16.80
C GLU A 402 15.30 13.22 17.52
N VAL A 403 14.85 14.45 17.20
CA VAL A 403 13.58 15.00 17.70
C VAL A 403 12.38 14.33 17.03
N LEU A 404 12.47 14.00 15.73
CA LEU A 404 11.38 13.40 14.96
C LEU A 404 11.17 11.91 15.30
N LYS A 405 12.24 11.14 15.57
CA LYS A 405 12.18 9.69 15.82
C LYS A 405 11.18 9.27 16.92
N PRO A 406 11.14 9.90 18.11
CA PRO A 406 10.14 9.57 19.13
C PRO A 406 8.70 9.85 18.71
N ALA A 407 8.46 10.79 17.80
CA ALA A 407 7.14 11.06 17.25
C ALA A 407 6.73 9.97 16.26
N LEU A 408 7.66 9.53 15.39
CA LEU A 408 7.45 8.39 14.50
C LEU A 408 7.13 7.10 15.26
N GLU A 409 7.88 6.77 16.32
CA GLU A 409 7.62 5.53 17.09
C GLU A 409 6.28 5.58 17.86
N ARG A 410 5.86 6.77 18.34
CA ARG A 410 4.53 6.94 18.94
C ARG A 410 3.41 6.83 17.90
N ALA A 411 3.59 7.47 16.73
CA ALA A 411 2.65 7.36 15.62
C ALA A 411 2.51 5.91 15.14
N ARG A 412 3.63 5.18 15.06
CA ARG A 412 3.69 3.75 14.75
C ARG A 412 2.84 2.91 15.71
N ALA A 413 2.95 3.13 17.02
CA ALA A 413 2.17 2.37 18.00
C ALA A 413 0.67 2.67 17.89
N ARG A 414 0.28 3.92 17.65
CA ARG A 414 -1.11 4.32 17.41
C ARG A 414 -1.66 3.77 16.09
N ASN A 415 -0.84 3.79 15.03
CA ASN A 415 -1.18 3.22 13.74
C ASN A 415 -1.48 1.72 13.86
N ALA A 416 -0.60 0.97 14.53
CA ALA A 416 -0.83 -0.43 14.80
C ALA A 416 -2.13 -0.67 15.58
N HIS A 417 -2.45 0.19 16.55
CA HIS A 417 -3.69 0.12 17.32
C HIS A 417 -4.93 0.39 16.47
N GLU A 418 -4.93 1.42 15.64
CA GLU A 418 -6.04 1.72 14.73
C GLU A 418 -6.27 0.57 13.74
N ARG A 419 -5.19 0.06 13.13
CA ARG A 419 -5.26 -1.08 12.20
C ARG A 419 -5.78 -2.35 12.84
N CYS A 420 -5.46 -2.57 14.11
CA CYS A 420 -5.94 -3.74 14.85
C CYS A 420 -7.46 -3.81 14.97
N ARG A 421 -8.19 -2.69 14.85
CA ARG A 421 -9.67 -2.67 14.81
C ARG A 421 -10.25 -3.49 13.66
N HIS A 422 -9.46 -3.67 12.60
CA HIS A 422 -9.85 -4.48 11.44
C HIS A 422 -9.52 -5.97 11.64
N PHE A 423 -8.67 -6.33 12.60
CA PHE A 423 -8.31 -7.72 12.87
C PHE A 423 -9.27 -8.35 13.87
N GLU A 424 -10.07 -9.32 13.43
CA GLU A 424 -10.94 -10.12 14.32
C GLU A 424 -10.18 -10.77 15.50
N SER A 425 -8.87 -11.00 15.34
CA SER A 425 -8.00 -11.61 16.35
C SER A 425 -7.50 -10.65 17.43
N PHE A 426 -7.87 -9.36 17.40
CA PHE A 426 -7.40 -8.38 18.37
C PHE A 426 -8.57 -7.62 19.03
N PRO A 427 -8.78 -7.77 20.34
CA PRO A 427 -9.79 -6.99 21.06
C PRO A 427 -9.46 -5.48 21.14
N ASP A 428 -10.43 -4.63 20.81
CA ASP A 428 -10.28 -3.17 20.72
C ASP A 428 -9.92 -2.45 22.04
N TRP A 429 -10.09 -3.11 23.19
CA TRP A 429 -9.77 -2.54 24.51
C TRP A 429 -8.32 -2.75 24.95
N LEU A 430 -7.50 -3.42 24.14
CA LEU A 430 -6.10 -3.67 24.44
C LEU A 430 -5.22 -2.47 24.09
N SER A 431 -4.16 -2.25 24.86
CA SER A 431 -3.29 -1.06 24.69
C SER A 431 -2.55 -1.01 23.35
N GLU A 432 -2.14 0.20 22.94
CA GLU A 432 -1.28 0.46 21.77
C GLU A 432 -0.02 -0.43 21.73
N SER A 433 0.61 -0.66 22.89
CA SER A 433 1.83 -1.48 22.98
C SER A 433 1.59 -2.96 22.65
N LEU A 434 0.40 -3.47 23.00
CA LEU A 434 -0.02 -4.82 22.68
C LEU A 434 -0.47 -4.92 21.22
N ALA A 435 -1.11 -3.88 20.68
CA ALA A 435 -1.45 -3.82 19.26
C ALA A 435 -0.19 -3.85 18.37
N LEU A 436 0.81 -3.03 18.69
CA LEU A 436 2.11 -3.08 18.00
C LEU A 436 2.77 -4.47 18.13
N ALA A 437 2.63 -5.12 19.28
CA ALA A 437 3.09 -6.51 19.46
C ALA A 437 2.35 -7.54 18.63
N HIS A 438 1.05 -7.34 18.46
CA HIS A 438 0.22 -8.17 17.62
C HIS A 438 0.62 -8.04 16.15
N VAL A 439 0.70 -6.81 15.63
CA VAL A 439 1.07 -6.51 14.24
C VAL A 439 2.47 -7.05 13.89
N GLU A 440 3.49 -6.79 14.73
CA GLU A 440 4.83 -7.37 14.56
C GLU A 440 4.83 -8.91 14.63
N GLY A 441 3.95 -9.50 15.43
CA GLY A 441 3.78 -10.95 15.52
C GLY A 441 3.19 -11.52 14.25
N ARG A 442 2.12 -10.92 13.74
CA ARG A 442 1.43 -11.32 12.51
C ARG A 442 2.37 -11.33 11.30
N SER A 443 3.21 -10.31 11.15
CA SER A 443 4.16 -10.24 10.03
C SER A 443 5.19 -11.39 10.03
N ASN A 444 5.45 -11.99 11.19
CA ASN A 444 6.42 -13.06 11.38
C ASN A 444 5.79 -14.44 11.59
N ASP A 445 4.47 -14.56 11.50
CA ASP A 445 3.73 -15.80 11.72
C ASP A 445 3.57 -16.58 10.40
N LEU A 446 3.96 -17.86 10.44
CA LEU A 446 3.82 -18.77 9.29
C LEU A 446 2.35 -19.05 8.94
N ALA A 447 1.45 -18.94 9.91
CA ALA A 447 0.02 -19.19 9.70
C ALA A 447 -0.72 -17.98 9.09
N GLN A 448 -0.06 -16.83 8.90
CA GLN A 448 -0.66 -15.60 8.40
C GLN A 448 -0.30 -15.36 6.92
N PRO A 449 -1.07 -15.88 5.95
CA PRO A 449 -0.85 -15.58 4.53
C PRO A 449 -1.29 -14.14 4.17
N ARG A 450 -2.02 -13.46 5.07
CA ARG A 450 -2.49 -12.08 4.96
C ARG A 450 -2.32 -11.37 6.32
N PRO A 451 -1.09 -11.02 6.69
CA PRO A 451 -0.83 -10.37 7.97
C PRO A 451 -1.41 -8.95 8.04
N GLU A 452 -1.67 -8.33 6.88
CA GLU A 452 -2.37 -7.07 6.69
C GLU A 452 -3.39 -7.16 5.54
N TYR A 453 -4.29 -6.17 5.43
CA TYR A 453 -5.38 -6.16 4.45
C TYR A 453 -4.99 -5.63 3.05
N GLY A 454 -3.83 -4.99 2.91
CA GLY A 454 -3.41 -4.36 1.66
C GLY A 454 -4.44 -3.33 1.14
N HIS A 455 -4.49 -3.15 -0.18
CA HIS A 455 -5.36 -2.19 -0.89
C HIS A 455 -6.83 -2.62 -1.04
N ALA A 456 -7.37 -3.39 -0.09
CA ALA A 456 -8.64 -4.10 -0.28
C ALA A 456 -9.90 -3.31 0.12
N THR A 457 -9.76 -2.16 0.79
CA THR A 457 -10.88 -1.45 1.44
C THR A 457 -11.06 0.01 1.01
N ASN A 458 -10.37 0.46 -0.04
CA ASN A 458 -10.44 1.86 -0.48
C ASN A 458 -11.73 2.19 -1.22
N ALA A 459 -12.48 3.13 -0.66
CA ALA A 459 -13.72 3.66 -1.25
C ALA A 459 -13.59 5.10 -1.77
N LEU A 460 -12.55 5.84 -1.38
CA LEU A 460 -12.34 7.24 -1.77
C LEU A 460 -10.86 7.54 -2.00
N CYS A 461 -10.58 8.54 -2.82
CA CYS A 461 -9.26 9.15 -2.99
C CYS A 461 -9.41 10.67 -2.96
N VAL A 462 -8.69 11.34 -2.06
CA VAL A 462 -8.72 12.79 -1.93
C VAL A 462 -7.48 13.39 -2.58
N ILE A 463 -7.69 14.20 -3.61
CA ILE A 463 -6.62 14.94 -4.30
C ILE A 463 -6.69 16.40 -3.87
N GLY A 464 -5.67 16.86 -3.14
CA GLY A 464 -5.60 18.25 -2.70
C GLY A 464 -4.58 18.47 -1.59
N ARG A 465 -4.58 19.67 -1.01
CA ARG A 465 -3.67 20.01 0.10
C ARG A 465 -4.03 19.25 1.36
N ARG A 466 -3.01 18.91 2.17
CA ARG A 466 -3.21 18.21 3.45
C ARG A 466 -4.16 18.93 4.41
N THR A 467 -4.25 20.26 4.32
CA THR A 467 -5.22 21.08 5.08
C THR A 467 -6.68 20.64 4.92
N LEU A 468 -7.04 19.94 3.85
CA LEU A 468 -8.40 19.44 3.62
C LEU A 468 -8.78 18.27 4.55
N THR A 469 -7.81 17.47 4.98
CA THR A 469 -8.05 16.20 5.69
C THR A 469 -7.28 16.07 7.00
N ARG A 470 -6.40 17.03 7.32
CA ARG A 470 -5.62 17.03 8.55
C ARG A 470 -6.54 17.02 9.78
N GLY A 471 -6.36 16.04 10.67
CA GLY A 471 -7.19 15.88 11.87
C GLY A 471 -8.60 15.34 11.59
N LEU A 472 -8.90 14.90 10.37
CA LEU A 472 -10.16 14.25 10.03
C LEU A 472 -9.97 12.73 10.01
N PHE A 473 -10.83 11.99 10.72
CA PHE A 473 -10.89 10.53 10.63
C PHE A 473 -11.91 10.15 9.54
N LEU A 474 -11.47 9.38 8.54
CA LEU A 474 -12.25 9.04 7.34
C LEU A 474 -12.47 7.53 7.13
N ASP A 475 -12.11 6.71 8.12
CA ASP A 475 -12.30 5.24 8.14
C ASP A 475 -13.50 4.84 9.02
#